data_AF-A0A7V5UE69-F1
#
_entry.id   AF-A0A7V5UE69-F1
#
_cell.length_a   1.000
_cell.length_b   1.000
_cell.length_c   1.000
_cell.angle_alpha   90.00
_cell.angle_beta   90.00
_cell.angle_gamma   90.00
#
_symmetry.space_group_name_H-M   'P 1'
#
loop_
_entity.id
_entity.type
_entity.pdbx_description
1 polymer ?
#
loop_
_entity_poly.entity_id
_entity_poly.type
_entity_poly.pdbx_seq_one_letter_code
_entity_poly.pdbx_strand_id
1 'polypeptide(L)'
;MSLTNPMSGEFSLKFQIQEIDSTILPGVLPELNFQLIVKNLSGDSIVSDGLVVRRVINQAVGMISPQEGEAVQDSVVFRWEKAELDFPFVYNLHYTLVQTSEQFAINDIPSDQTSVVVKNLQPGSYLWQVQIVDRLGNLSESSIVLFRYVQ
;
A
#
# COMPACT_ATOMS: atom_id res chain seq x y z
N MET A 1 14.83 -45.13 -6.98
CA MET A 1 13.86 -45.00 -8.09
C MET A 1 14.07 -43.61 -8.66
N SER A 2 14.84 -43.52 -9.74
CA SER A 2 15.32 -42.24 -10.29
C SER A 2 14.38 -41.79 -11.41
N LEU A 3 13.78 -40.62 -11.25
CA LEU A 3 13.10 -39.94 -12.35
C LEU A 3 14.17 -39.21 -13.16
N THR A 4 14.65 -39.83 -14.23
CA THR A 4 15.47 -39.17 -15.24
C THR A 4 14.59 -38.17 -15.99
N ASN A 5 14.90 -36.88 -15.89
CA ASN A 5 14.26 -35.82 -16.65
C ASN A 5 14.89 -35.77 -18.07
N PRO A 6 14.17 -36.14 -19.15
CA PRO A 6 14.75 -36.19 -20.49
C PRO A 6 14.76 -34.83 -21.21
N MET A 7 14.37 -33.72 -20.57
CA MET A 7 14.15 -32.42 -21.22
C MET A 7 15.23 -31.37 -20.90
N SER A 8 16.50 -31.77 -20.74
CA SER A 8 17.56 -30.84 -20.30
C SER A 8 18.21 -30.01 -21.43
N GLY A 9 17.60 -29.86 -22.61
CA GLY A 9 18.27 -29.21 -23.74
C GLY A 9 17.42 -28.50 -24.81
N GLU A 10 16.09 -28.57 -24.79
CA GLU A 10 15.27 -28.03 -25.90
C GLU A 10 14.76 -26.61 -25.69
N PHE A 11 14.79 -26.12 -24.46
CA PHE A 11 14.23 -24.82 -24.08
C PHE A 11 15.25 -24.04 -23.27
N SER A 12 15.55 -22.81 -23.69
CA SER A 12 16.30 -21.85 -22.89
C SER A 12 15.34 -20.83 -22.28
N LEU A 13 15.25 -20.80 -20.95
CA LEU A 13 14.58 -19.72 -20.24
C LEU A 13 15.59 -18.58 -20.02
N LYS A 14 15.42 -17.47 -20.74
CA LYS A 14 16.14 -16.22 -20.46
C LYS A 14 15.12 -15.21 -19.96
N PHE A 15 15.15 -14.91 -18.65
CA PHE A 15 14.49 -13.74 -18.11
C PHE A 15 15.58 -12.72 -17.73
N GLN A 16 15.60 -11.60 -18.44
CA GLN A 16 16.32 -10.40 -18.02
C GLN A 16 15.24 -9.32 -17.94
N ILE A 17 14.81 -8.98 -16.72
CA ILE A 17 14.06 -7.75 -16.50
C ILE A 17 15.10 -6.63 -16.64
N GLN A 18 15.48 -6.30 -17.87
CA GLN A 18 16.50 -5.29 -18.19
C GLN A 18 15.94 -4.12 -19.00
N GLU A 19 14.66 -4.17 -19.38
CA GLU A 19 13.94 -3.08 -20.04
C GLU A 19 12.89 -2.44 -19.13
N ILE A 20 13.07 -2.52 -17.81
CA ILE A 20 12.55 -1.43 -16.98
C ILE A 20 13.48 -0.27 -17.27
N ASP A 21 13.09 0.57 -18.22
CA ASP A 21 13.82 1.77 -18.56
C ASP A 21 14.19 2.47 -17.25
N SER A 22 15.49 2.71 -17.05
CA SER A 22 16.01 3.43 -15.88
C SER A 22 15.41 4.82 -15.68
N THR A 23 14.68 5.35 -16.69
CA THR A 23 13.87 6.57 -16.59
C THR A 23 12.50 6.36 -15.92
N ILE A 24 12.06 5.13 -15.68
CA ILE A 24 10.84 4.83 -14.93
C ILE A 24 11.07 5.15 -13.46
N LEU A 25 10.72 6.38 -13.08
CA LEU A 25 10.77 6.84 -11.71
C LEU A 25 9.61 6.27 -10.88
N PRO A 26 9.80 6.06 -9.55
CA PRO A 26 8.71 5.78 -8.63
C PRO A 26 7.59 6.82 -8.79
N GLY A 27 6.35 6.36 -8.94
CA GLY A 27 5.17 7.23 -9.11
C GLY A 27 4.80 7.60 -10.55
N VAL A 28 5.48 7.07 -11.58
CA VAL A 28 5.16 7.32 -13.00
C VAL A 28 4.32 6.19 -13.63
N LEU A 29 4.51 4.93 -13.23
CA LEU A 29 3.76 3.79 -13.75
C LEU A 29 3.15 2.95 -12.63
N PRO A 30 1.82 2.74 -12.61
CA PRO A 30 1.16 1.87 -11.62
C PRO A 30 1.40 0.39 -11.91
N GLU A 31 1.48 0.07 -13.20
CA GLU A 31 1.50 -1.29 -13.71
C GLU A 31 2.54 -1.42 -14.82
N LEU A 32 3.31 -2.51 -14.78
CA LEU A 32 4.19 -2.93 -15.86
C LEU A 32 3.60 -4.18 -16.50
N ASN A 33 3.16 -4.04 -17.76
CA ASN A 33 2.66 -5.14 -18.55
C ASN A 33 3.84 -5.86 -19.23
N PHE A 34 3.86 -7.18 -19.17
CA PHE A 34 4.89 -8.00 -19.83
C PHE A 34 4.30 -9.32 -20.32
N GLN A 35 5.01 -9.99 -21.23
CA GLN A 35 4.69 -11.33 -21.69
C GLN A 35 5.94 -12.21 -21.59
N LEU A 36 5.75 -13.51 -21.35
CA LEU A 36 6.83 -14.49 -21.38
C LEU A 36 6.88 -15.09 -22.78
N ILE A 37 8.06 -15.07 -23.39
CA ILE A 37 8.29 -15.69 -24.70
C ILE A 37 9.25 -16.86 -24.50
N VAL A 38 8.81 -18.07 -24.81
CA VAL A 38 9.62 -19.29 -24.80
C VAL A 38 9.98 -19.63 -26.24
N LYS A 39 11.28 -19.79 -26.53
CA LYS A 39 11.78 -20.12 -27.87
C LYS A 39 12.52 -21.45 -27.85
N ASN A 40 12.25 -22.33 -28.81
CA ASN A 40 13.03 -23.55 -29.00
C ASN A 40 14.29 -23.27 -29.86
N LEU A 41 15.16 -24.28 -30.02
CA LEU A 41 16.39 -24.17 -30.81
C LEU A 41 16.14 -23.95 -32.32
N SER A 42 14.97 -24.33 -32.82
CA SER A 42 14.54 -24.12 -34.21
C SER A 42 14.04 -22.70 -34.48
N GLY A 43 13.84 -21.90 -33.43
CA GLY A 43 13.34 -20.54 -33.50
C GLY A 43 11.82 -20.40 -33.37
N ASP A 44 11.08 -21.49 -33.16
CA ASP A 44 9.64 -21.43 -32.85
C ASP A 44 9.43 -20.84 -31.47
N SER A 45 8.38 -20.04 -31.32
CA SER A 45 8.07 -19.35 -30.06
C SER A 45 6.64 -19.56 -29.60
N ILE A 46 6.46 -19.69 -28.29
CA ILE A 46 5.17 -19.57 -27.61
C ILE A 46 5.22 -18.31 -26.74
N VAL A 47 4.16 -17.50 -26.80
CA VAL A 47 4.00 -16.29 -26.01
C VAL A 47 2.92 -16.55 -24.96
N SER A 48 3.18 -16.17 -23.70
CA SER A 48 2.16 -16.23 -22.66
C SER A 48 1.07 -15.18 -22.90
N ASP A 49 -0.03 -15.33 -22.17
CA ASP A 49 -0.96 -14.22 -21.97
C ASP A 49 -0.24 -13.02 -21.32
N GLY A 50 -0.87 -11.85 -21.39
CA GLY A 50 -0.37 -10.64 -20.73
C GLY A 50 -0.28 -10.83 -19.21
N LEU A 51 0.88 -10.53 -18.65
CA LEU A 51 1.15 -10.51 -17.21
C LEU A 51 1.35 -9.07 -16.75
N VAL A 52 1.05 -8.83 -15.47
CA VAL A 52 1.11 -7.48 -14.89
C VAL A 52 1.92 -7.53 -13.61
N VAL A 53 2.93 -6.67 -13.50
CA VAL A 53 3.55 -6.31 -12.22
C VAL A 53 2.89 -5.03 -11.72
N ARG A 54 2.38 -5.05 -10.49
CA ARG A 54 1.82 -3.87 -9.83
C ARG A 54 2.82 -3.34 -8.82
N ARG A 55 2.95 -2.02 -8.75
CA ARG A 55 3.70 -1.37 -7.68
C ARG A 55 2.92 -1.48 -6.37
N VAL A 56 3.65 -1.64 -5.27
CA VAL A 56 3.11 -1.61 -3.90
C VAL A 56 3.87 -0.59 -3.07
N ILE A 57 3.18 0.07 -2.13
CA ILE A 57 3.82 0.95 -1.14
C ILE A 57 4.18 0.08 0.07
N ASN A 58 5.45 -0.31 0.17
CA ASN A 58 5.94 -1.18 1.24
C ASN A 58 6.41 -0.39 2.48
N GLN A 59 5.62 0.60 2.90
CA GLN A 59 5.82 1.35 4.15
C GLN A 59 4.46 1.61 4.78
N ALA A 60 4.33 1.24 6.06
CA ALA A 60 3.23 1.67 6.91
C ALA A 60 3.74 2.75 7.88
N VAL A 61 2.90 3.72 8.23
CA VAL A 61 3.24 4.72 9.25
C VAL A 61 3.03 4.17 10.66
N GLY A 62 3.91 4.56 11.58
CA GLY A 62 3.72 4.32 13.02
C GLY A 62 2.62 5.21 13.60
N MET A 63 1.82 4.66 14.50
CA MET A 63 0.68 5.34 15.12
C MET A 63 1.11 5.96 16.46
N ILE A 64 1.00 7.28 16.62
CA ILE A 64 1.51 7.99 17.79
C ILE A 64 0.40 8.28 18.80
N SER A 65 -0.74 8.81 18.35
CA SER A 65 -1.86 9.21 19.22
C SER A 65 -3.16 9.26 18.41
N PRO A 66 -4.31 8.83 18.94
CA PRO A 66 -4.45 8.11 20.22
C PRO A 66 -3.80 6.72 20.21
N GLN A 67 -3.28 6.28 21.35
CA GLN A 67 -2.73 4.93 21.53
C GLN A 67 -3.81 3.89 21.85
N GLU A 68 -3.44 2.61 21.76
CA GLU A 68 -4.34 1.50 22.03
C GLU A 68 -4.95 1.58 23.45
N GLY A 69 -6.27 1.61 23.51
CA GLY A 69 -7.06 1.73 24.74
C GLY A 69 -7.08 3.12 25.38
N GLU A 70 -6.42 4.12 24.79
CA GLU A 70 -6.35 5.48 25.35
C GLU A 70 -7.75 6.11 25.47
N ALA A 71 -7.99 6.84 26.57
CA ALA A 71 -9.19 7.64 26.75
C ALA A 71 -8.87 9.12 26.48
N VAL A 72 -9.56 9.72 25.52
CA VAL A 72 -9.36 11.10 25.09
C VAL A 72 -10.64 11.91 25.29
N GLN A 73 -10.50 13.18 25.69
CA GLN A 73 -11.61 14.11 25.94
C GLN A 73 -11.42 15.41 25.17
N ASP A 74 -12.48 16.22 25.08
CA ASP A 74 -12.56 17.54 24.43
C ASP A 74 -12.32 17.54 22.90
N SER A 75 -11.18 17.02 22.46
CA SER A 75 -10.78 16.87 21.07
C SER A 75 -9.80 15.73 20.90
N VAL A 76 -9.89 15.02 19.79
CA VAL A 76 -8.93 13.97 19.44
C VAL A 76 -7.86 14.55 18.54
N VAL A 77 -6.60 14.42 18.95
CA VAL A 77 -5.44 14.79 18.14
C VAL A 77 -4.83 13.50 17.58
N PHE A 78 -5.20 13.18 16.35
CA PHE A 78 -4.59 12.09 15.60
C PHE A 78 -3.18 12.49 15.18
N ARG A 79 -2.20 11.64 15.47
CA ARG A 79 -0.78 11.83 15.14
C ARG A 79 -0.15 10.53 14.69
N TRP A 80 0.66 10.59 13.65
CA TRP A 80 1.39 9.45 13.10
C TRP A 80 2.82 9.83 12.76
N GLU A 81 3.67 8.83 12.55
CA GLU A 81 5.04 9.03 12.07
C GLU A 81 5.04 9.50 10.63
N LYS A 82 6.00 10.36 10.29
CA LYS A 82 6.18 10.80 8.90
C LYS A 82 6.68 9.63 8.05
N ALA A 83 6.09 9.48 6.87
CA ALA A 83 6.55 8.55 5.84
C ALA A 83 7.66 9.22 5.03
N GLU A 84 8.70 8.46 4.71
CA GLU A 84 9.87 8.93 3.98
C GLU A 84 9.93 8.15 2.67
N LEU A 85 9.20 8.66 1.68
CA LEU A 85 9.02 8.07 0.36
C LEU A 85 9.60 9.00 -0.70
N ASP A 86 10.18 8.41 -1.74
CA ASP A 86 10.85 9.12 -2.85
C ASP A 86 9.90 9.52 -3.99
N PHE A 87 8.59 9.42 -3.76
CA PHE A 87 7.53 9.79 -4.70
C PHE A 87 6.45 10.63 -4.02
N PRO A 88 5.68 11.44 -4.77
CA PRO A 88 4.56 12.18 -4.19
C PRO A 88 3.43 11.28 -3.68
N PHE A 89 2.92 11.59 -2.50
CA PHE A 89 1.78 10.91 -1.87
C PHE A 89 0.98 11.88 -0.99
N VAL A 90 -0.18 11.42 -0.52
CA VAL A 90 -1.02 12.05 0.50
C VAL A 90 -1.36 11.04 1.59
N TYR A 91 -1.83 11.53 2.74
CA TYR A 91 -2.43 10.68 3.77
C TYR A 91 -3.97 10.73 3.70
N ASN A 92 -4.61 9.62 4.02
CA ASN A 92 -6.02 9.60 4.40
C ASN A 92 -6.14 9.10 5.84
N LEU A 93 -6.91 9.79 6.67
CA LEU A 93 -7.23 9.37 8.03
C LEU A 93 -8.62 8.77 8.04
N HIS A 94 -8.75 7.54 8.53
CA HIS A 94 -10.03 6.88 8.73
C HIS A 94 -10.25 6.61 10.22
N TYR A 95 -11.48 6.82 10.68
CA TYR A 95 -11.89 6.41 12.01
C TYR A 95 -13.34 5.96 12.02
N THR A 96 -13.65 4.95 12.84
CA THR A 96 -14.95 4.28 12.87
C THR A 96 -15.46 4.20 14.30
N LEU A 97 -16.68 4.68 14.54
CA LEU A 97 -17.37 4.50 15.82
C LEU A 97 -17.86 3.05 15.94
N VAL A 98 -17.29 2.29 16.87
CA VAL A 98 -17.52 0.84 16.99
C VAL A 98 -18.99 0.50 17.26
N GLN A 99 -19.66 1.31 18.07
CA GLN A 99 -21.04 1.07 18.51
C GLN A 99 -22.05 1.12 17.36
N THR A 100 -21.84 2.00 16.38
CA THR A 100 -22.76 2.23 15.25
C THR A 100 -22.19 1.75 13.93
N SER A 101 -20.91 1.38 13.89
CA SER A 101 -20.13 1.16 12.66
C SER A 101 -20.12 2.36 11.72
N GLU A 102 -20.37 3.56 12.23
CA GLU A 102 -20.28 4.79 11.44
C GLU A 102 -18.82 5.11 11.11
N GLN A 103 -18.56 5.32 9.82
CA GLN A 103 -17.21 5.54 9.29
C GLN A 103 -17.02 7.00 8.93
N PHE A 104 -15.84 7.52 9.27
CA PHE A 104 -15.42 8.87 8.97
C PHE A 104 -14.08 8.84 8.25
N ALA A 105 -13.87 9.82 7.37
CA ALA A 105 -12.63 9.95 6.62
C ALA A 105 -12.25 11.42 6.45
N ILE A 106 -10.95 11.69 6.51
CA ILE A 106 -10.33 12.95 6.11
C ILE A 106 -9.27 12.59 5.08
N ASN A 107 -9.55 12.93 3.83
CA ASN A 107 -8.73 12.55 2.69
C ASN A 107 -7.80 13.68 2.25
N ASP A 108 -6.82 13.33 1.42
CA ASP A 108 -5.91 14.27 0.75
C ASP A 108 -5.12 15.15 1.74
N ILE A 109 -4.77 14.60 2.91
CA ILE A 109 -3.93 15.27 3.89
C ILE A 109 -2.51 15.38 3.30
N PRO A 110 -1.91 16.57 3.24
CA PRO A 110 -0.57 16.76 2.70
C PRO A 110 0.48 15.86 3.36
N SER A 111 1.47 15.39 2.58
CA SER A 111 2.50 14.47 3.06
C SER A 111 3.45 15.06 4.12
N ASP A 112 3.47 16.39 4.26
CA ASP A 112 4.20 17.10 5.31
C ASP A 112 3.38 17.31 6.59
N GLN A 113 2.08 16.97 6.57
CA GLN A 113 1.20 17.04 7.72
C GLN A 113 1.05 15.67 8.39
N THR A 114 1.47 15.57 9.65
CA THR A 114 1.44 14.32 10.44
C THR A 114 0.46 14.36 11.62
N SER A 115 -0.46 15.34 11.62
CA SER A 115 -1.48 15.43 12.65
C SER A 115 -2.78 16.07 12.17
N VAL A 116 -3.90 15.65 12.76
CA VAL A 116 -5.23 16.22 12.53
C VAL A 116 -5.98 16.30 13.85
N VAL A 117 -6.68 17.43 14.06
CA VAL A 117 -7.53 17.64 15.24
C VAL A 117 -8.98 17.45 14.85
N VAL A 118 -9.68 16.54 15.53
CA VAL A 118 -11.12 16.30 15.37
C VAL A 118 -11.83 16.66 16.67
N LYS A 119 -12.95 17.37 16.56
CA LYS A 119 -13.76 17.83 17.70
C LYS A 119 -15.19 17.32 17.56
N ASN A 120 -15.95 17.41 18.65
CA ASN A 120 -17.38 17.09 18.67
C ASN A 120 -17.69 15.65 18.24
N LEU A 121 -16.81 14.70 18.58
CA LEU A 121 -17.11 13.29 18.41
C LEU A 121 -18.22 12.85 19.38
N GLN A 122 -18.94 11.80 19.00
CA GLN A 122 -19.85 11.16 19.93
C GLN A 122 -19.04 10.36 20.96
N PRO A 123 -19.43 10.34 22.26
CA PRO A 123 -18.80 9.45 23.23
C PRO A 123 -18.87 8.00 22.77
N GLY A 124 -17.77 7.28 22.83
CA GLY A 124 -17.72 5.91 22.31
C GLY A 124 -16.32 5.38 22.11
N SER A 125 -16.25 4.18 21.54
CA SER A 125 -14.99 3.54 21.19
C SER A 125 -14.77 3.69 19.69
N TYR A 126 -13.56 4.06 19.30
CA TYR A 126 -13.21 4.33 17.92
C TYR A 126 -12.03 3.47 17.49
N LEU A 127 -12.13 2.90 16.29
CA LEU A 127 -10.98 2.35 15.57
C LEU A 127 -10.44 3.44 14.65
N TRP A 128 -9.13 3.64 14.58
CA TRP A 128 -8.53 4.58 13.64
C TRP A 128 -7.30 4.01 12.94
N GLN A 129 -7.08 4.49 11.71
CA GLN A 129 -5.94 4.12 10.88
C GLN A 129 -5.58 5.26 9.92
N VAL A 130 -4.35 5.25 9.43
CA VAL A 130 -3.86 6.17 8.41
C VAL A 130 -3.44 5.37 7.18
N GLN A 131 -3.85 5.86 6.01
CA GLN A 131 -3.43 5.32 4.72
C GLN A 131 -2.44 6.29 4.06
N ILE A 132 -1.45 5.74 3.38
CA ILE A 132 -0.63 6.45 2.39
C ILE A 132 -1.21 6.17 1.02
N VAL A 133 -1.48 7.19 0.23
CA VAL A 133 -2.00 7.06 -1.14
C VAL A 133 -1.12 7.85 -2.09
N ASP A 134 -0.61 7.21 -3.14
CA ASP A 134 0.13 7.91 -4.18
C ASP A 134 -0.78 8.40 -5.31
N ARG A 135 -0.20 9.17 -6.25
CA ARG A 135 -0.93 9.71 -7.41
C ARG A 135 -1.49 8.67 -8.38
N LEU A 136 -1.03 7.43 -8.26
CA LEU A 136 -1.42 6.32 -9.11
C LEU A 136 -2.50 5.44 -8.44
N GLY A 137 -2.90 5.78 -7.22
CA GLY A 137 -3.90 5.04 -6.44
C GLY A 137 -3.35 3.82 -5.72
N ASN A 138 -2.02 3.61 -5.68
CA ASN A 138 -1.48 2.58 -4.80
C ASN A 138 -1.61 3.05 -3.35
N LEU A 139 -1.95 2.12 -2.46
CA LEU A 139 -2.16 2.41 -1.05
C LEU A 139 -1.33 1.51 -0.14
N SER A 140 -1.00 2.05 1.03
CA SER A 140 -0.55 1.28 2.18
C SER A 140 -1.31 1.74 3.42
N GLU A 141 -1.54 0.83 4.36
CA GLU A 141 -2.33 1.09 5.56
C GLU A 141 -1.48 0.90 6.80
N SER A 142 -1.68 1.75 7.81
CA SER A 142 -1.14 1.55 9.14
C SER A 142 -1.81 0.36 9.84
N SER A 143 -1.32 0.00 11.04
CA SER A 143 -2.13 -0.79 11.96
C SER A 143 -3.38 -0.01 12.38
N ILE A 144 -4.45 -0.75 12.72
CA ILE A 144 -5.66 -0.19 13.31
C ILE A 144 -5.44 -0.08 14.82
N VAL A 145 -5.83 1.06 15.39
CA VAL A 145 -5.73 1.32 16.83
C VAL A 145 -7.13 1.60 17.40
N LEU A 146 -7.44 1.00 18.54
CA LEU A 146 -8.67 1.26 19.30
C LEU A 146 -8.42 2.35 20.34
N PHE A 147 -9.29 3.34 20.45
CA PHE A 147 -9.30 4.30 21.55
C PHE A 147 -10.73 4.60 22.00
N ARG A 148 -10.87 5.32 23.11
CA ARG A 148 -12.16 5.78 23.63
C ARG A 148 -12.22 7.30 23.63
N TYR A 149 -13.29 7.85 23.10
CA TYR A 149 -13.63 9.24 23.28
C TYR A 149 -14.64 9.38 24.43
N VAL A 150 -14.32 10.21 25.41
CA VAL A 150 -15.18 10.55 26.54
C VAL A 150 -15.49 12.05 26.50
N GLN A 151 -16.72 12.42 26.82
CA GLN A 151 -17.13 13.83 26.97
C GLN A 151 -16.77 14.36 28.35
#